data_AF-A0A518A8L2-F1
#
_entry.id   AF-A0A518A8L2-F1
#
_cell.length_a   1.000
_cell.length_b   1.000
_cell.length_c   1.000
_cell.angle_alpha   90.00
_cell.angle_beta   90.00
_cell.angle_gamma   90.00
#
_symmetry.space_group_name_H-M   'P 1'
#
loop_
_entity.id
_entity.type
_entity.pdbx_description
1 polymer ?
#
loop_
_entity_poly.entity_id
_entity_poly.type
_entity_poly.pdbx_seq_one_letter_code
_entity_poly.pdbx_strand_id
1 'polypeptide(L)'
;MRFQSRLRLLTFVLFLTCCAFQLHAADPLPSWNDSAARQNIMAFVKKVTTEGTPDYVPPELRIATFDNDGTLWSEKPMYFQMYFAVDRVKTLAPQHPEWKTQEPFASVLKGDYKTAFAGGEKAVLQLVVATHAGMTTTEFEQIVNKWSETARHPKTGRLFTEMVYQPMLELLAYMRANGFKTFIVSGGGIEFMRPWTNRVYGIPPQQVVGSSIKTKFEMRDSGPVLIRLPEVNFIDDKAGKPIGINSHIGLRPIAAFGNSDGDIQMLEWATGTSGARFALLVHHTDAKREYAYNTGAVQALKDASEKGWTVVNMKDDWKVIYPPLKK
;
A
#
# COMPACT_ATOMS: atom_id res chain seq x y z
N MET A 1 68.82 -33.59 -58.92
CA MET A 1 69.01 -32.34 -58.14
C MET A 1 67.62 -31.73 -57.90
N ARG A 2 67.03 -31.85 -56.69
CA ARG A 2 66.85 -30.76 -55.68
C ARG A 2 66.30 -29.47 -56.33
N PHE A 3 65.07 -28.99 -56.07
CA PHE A 3 64.53 -28.36 -54.84
C PHE A 3 62.99 -28.20 -54.99
N GLN A 4 62.14 -28.62 -54.02
CA GLN A 4 61.31 -27.79 -53.11
C GLN A 4 60.70 -26.50 -53.74
N SER A 5 59.42 -26.12 -53.60
CA SER A 5 58.67 -25.96 -52.34
C SER A 5 57.19 -25.55 -52.51
N ARG A 6 56.32 -26.16 -51.67
CA ARG A 6 55.25 -25.55 -50.84
C ARG A 6 53.93 -25.06 -51.47
N LEU A 7 52.98 -25.99 -51.44
CA LEU A 7 51.55 -25.81 -51.15
C LEU A 7 51.36 -24.97 -49.85
N ARG A 8 50.56 -23.90 -49.91
CA ARG A 8 50.01 -23.22 -48.71
C ARG A 8 48.49 -23.11 -48.87
N LEU A 9 47.79 -24.11 -48.34
CA LEU A 9 46.37 -24.05 -48.05
C LEU A 9 46.23 -23.32 -46.71
N LEU A 10 45.71 -22.08 -46.72
CA LEU A 10 45.35 -21.36 -45.49
C LEU A 10 43.98 -21.86 -45.03
N THR A 11 43.96 -22.80 -44.09
CA THR A 11 42.75 -23.19 -43.36
C THR A 11 42.60 -22.25 -42.16
N PHE A 12 41.73 -21.25 -42.28
CA PHE A 12 41.36 -20.36 -41.18
C PHE A 12 40.34 -21.09 -40.30
N VAL A 13 40.78 -21.68 -39.20
CA VAL A 13 39.89 -22.23 -38.17
C VAL A 13 39.45 -21.06 -37.28
N LEU A 14 38.24 -20.54 -37.53
CA LEU A 14 37.59 -19.54 -36.69
C LEU A 14 36.96 -20.25 -35.49
N PHE A 15 37.66 -20.29 -34.35
CA PHE A 15 37.08 -20.69 -33.07
C PHE A 15 36.07 -19.62 -32.63
N LEU A 16 34.78 -19.84 -32.88
CA LEU A 16 33.71 -19.10 -32.23
C LEU A 16 33.59 -19.57 -30.77
N THR A 17 34.28 -18.88 -29.88
CA THR A 17 33.96 -18.90 -28.45
C THR A 17 32.61 -18.24 -28.25
N CYS A 18 31.55 -19.05 -28.20
CA CYS A 18 30.22 -18.63 -27.80
C CYS A 18 30.24 -18.36 -26.29
N CYS A 19 30.58 -17.13 -25.89
CA CYS A 19 30.32 -16.67 -24.53
C CYS A 19 28.81 -16.58 -24.35
N ALA A 20 28.22 -17.62 -23.77
CA ALA A 20 26.87 -17.57 -23.27
C ALA A 20 26.82 -16.54 -22.12
N PHE A 21 26.43 -15.32 -22.44
CA PHE A 21 25.97 -14.37 -21.42
C PHE A 21 24.69 -14.94 -20.83
N GLN A 22 24.79 -15.60 -19.67
CA GLN A 22 23.62 -15.81 -18.83
C GLN A 22 23.17 -14.44 -18.34
N LEU A 23 22.19 -13.86 -19.03
CA LEU A 23 21.35 -12.79 -18.51
C LEU A 23 20.69 -13.33 -17.23
N HIS A 24 21.33 -13.11 -16.08
CA HIS A 24 20.67 -13.29 -14.80
C HIS A 24 19.52 -12.30 -14.79
N ALA A 25 18.29 -12.81 -14.80
CA ALA A 25 17.13 -11.99 -14.51
C ALA A 25 17.37 -11.30 -13.17
N ALA A 26 17.17 -9.97 -13.13
CA ALA A 26 17.30 -9.22 -11.89
C ALA A 26 16.41 -9.85 -10.81
N ASP A 27 16.93 -9.98 -9.59
CA ASP A 27 16.14 -10.48 -8.45
C ASP A 27 14.87 -9.64 -8.32
N PRO A 28 13.66 -10.22 -8.43
CA PRO A 28 12.43 -9.45 -8.39
C PRO A 28 12.11 -8.88 -6.99
N LEU A 29 12.71 -9.42 -5.93
CA LEU A 29 12.46 -9.05 -4.54
C LEU A 29 13.79 -8.83 -3.77
N PRO A 30 14.64 -7.89 -4.21
CA PRO A 30 16.02 -7.78 -3.73
C PRO A 30 16.13 -7.35 -2.25
N SER A 31 15.15 -6.62 -1.71
CA SER A 31 15.11 -6.20 -0.30
C SER A 31 14.51 -7.25 0.63
N TRP A 32 14.07 -8.39 0.10
CA TRP A 32 13.63 -9.53 0.89
C TRP A 32 14.80 -10.48 1.13
N ASN A 33 14.95 -10.96 2.37
CA ASN A 33 15.85 -12.07 2.69
C ASN A 33 15.32 -13.38 2.10
N ASP A 34 16.18 -14.40 2.02
CA ASP A 34 15.74 -15.75 1.66
C ASP A 34 14.96 -16.36 2.83
N SER A 35 13.67 -16.04 2.88
CA SER A 35 12.75 -16.44 3.94
C SER A 35 11.53 -17.17 3.38
N ALA A 36 10.81 -17.85 4.26
CA ALA A 36 9.57 -18.55 3.90
C ALA A 36 8.54 -17.59 3.25
N ALA A 37 8.44 -16.34 3.73
CA ALA A 37 7.53 -15.36 3.15
C ALA A 37 7.88 -15.04 1.70
N ARG A 38 9.16 -14.78 1.39
CA ARG A 38 9.64 -14.54 0.02
C ARG A 38 9.35 -15.74 -0.87
N GLN A 39 9.67 -16.94 -0.40
CA GLN A 39 9.46 -18.18 -1.14
C GLN A 39 7.97 -18.43 -1.44
N ASN A 40 7.09 -18.21 -0.45
CA ASN A 40 5.65 -18.37 -0.61
C ASN A 40 5.06 -17.38 -1.62
N ILE A 41 5.48 -16.11 -1.61
CA ILE A 41 5.10 -15.11 -2.61
C ILE A 41 5.49 -15.59 -4.02
N MET A 42 6.75 -15.97 -4.19
CA MET A 42 7.27 -16.39 -5.51
C MET A 42 6.57 -17.67 -6.00
N ALA A 43 6.35 -18.64 -5.11
CA ALA A 43 5.65 -19.88 -5.43
C ALA A 43 4.20 -19.62 -5.84
N PHE A 44 3.48 -18.76 -5.11
CA PHE A 44 2.10 -18.40 -5.46
C PHE A 44 2.02 -17.72 -6.81
N VAL A 45 2.84 -16.69 -7.06
CA VAL A 45 2.84 -15.96 -8.33
C VAL A 45 3.13 -16.93 -9.49
N LYS A 46 4.19 -17.74 -9.38
CA LYS A 46 4.49 -18.76 -10.40
C LYS A 46 3.31 -19.70 -10.63
N LYS A 47 2.68 -20.19 -9.56
CA LYS A 47 1.55 -21.13 -9.62
C LYS A 47 0.38 -20.58 -10.44
N VAL A 48 0.01 -19.31 -10.21
CA VAL A 48 -1.15 -18.71 -10.90
C VAL A 48 -0.85 -18.10 -12.26
N THR A 49 0.43 -17.94 -12.62
CA THR A 49 0.84 -17.41 -13.94
C THR A 49 1.37 -18.46 -14.91
N THR A 50 1.60 -19.71 -14.47
CA THR A 50 2.05 -20.78 -15.36
C THR A 50 0.89 -21.30 -16.22
N GLU A 51 0.88 -20.89 -17.49
CA GLU A 51 -0.11 -21.34 -18.48
C GLU A 51 -0.17 -22.87 -18.62
N GLY A 52 -1.37 -23.40 -18.89
CA GLY A 52 -1.60 -24.83 -19.05
C GLY A 52 -1.70 -25.62 -17.74
N THR A 53 -1.53 -24.97 -16.58
CA THR A 53 -1.74 -25.62 -15.27
C THR A 53 -3.18 -25.43 -14.77
N PRO A 54 -3.71 -26.34 -13.92
CA PRO A 54 -5.05 -26.19 -13.34
C PRO A 54 -5.23 -24.93 -12.47
N ASP A 55 -4.13 -24.37 -11.97
CA ASP A 55 -4.14 -23.18 -11.11
C ASP A 55 -3.91 -21.87 -11.88
N TYR A 56 -3.73 -21.93 -13.21
CA TYR A 56 -3.55 -20.76 -14.04
C TYR A 56 -4.76 -19.81 -13.91
N VAL A 57 -4.48 -18.55 -13.63
CA VAL A 57 -5.48 -17.48 -13.60
C VAL A 57 -5.15 -16.51 -14.73
N PRO A 58 -6.09 -16.15 -15.62
CA PRO A 58 -5.81 -15.20 -16.69
C PRO A 58 -5.62 -13.77 -16.12
N PRO A 59 -4.81 -12.90 -16.74
CA PRO A 59 -4.42 -11.60 -16.19
C PRO A 59 -5.58 -10.71 -15.71
N GLU A 60 -6.72 -10.75 -16.40
CA GLU A 60 -7.91 -9.96 -16.07
C GLU A 60 -8.54 -10.32 -14.71
N LEU A 61 -8.29 -11.54 -14.23
CA LEU A 61 -8.75 -12.07 -12.93
C LEU A 61 -7.67 -12.04 -11.83
N ARG A 62 -6.44 -11.59 -12.14
CA ARG A 62 -5.33 -11.50 -11.17
C ARG A 62 -5.44 -10.24 -10.32
N ILE A 63 -6.41 -10.21 -9.41
CA ILE A 63 -6.61 -9.10 -8.48
C ILE A 63 -5.82 -9.35 -7.20
N ALA A 64 -5.00 -8.38 -6.78
CA ALA A 64 -4.31 -8.37 -5.50
C ALA A 64 -4.67 -7.10 -4.71
N THR A 65 -5.06 -7.25 -3.44
CA THR A 65 -5.47 -6.13 -2.57
C THR A 65 -4.52 -5.94 -1.41
N PHE A 66 -4.17 -4.69 -1.10
CA PHE A 66 -3.24 -4.32 -0.05
C PHE A 66 -3.91 -3.30 0.87
N ASP A 67 -3.81 -3.47 2.18
CA ASP A 67 -3.99 -2.32 3.07
C ASP A 67 -2.85 -1.31 2.84
N ASN A 68 -3.02 -0.08 3.31
CA ASN A 68 -2.02 0.98 3.23
C ASN A 68 -1.29 1.19 4.56
N ASP A 69 -2.01 1.62 5.60
CA ASP A 69 -1.46 1.88 6.93
C ASP A 69 -0.89 0.58 7.54
N GLY A 70 0.38 0.62 7.93
CA GLY A 70 1.10 -0.54 8.47
C GLY A 70 1.43 -1.65 7.46
N THR A 71 0.83 -1.66 6.28
CA THR A 71 1.08 -2.67 5.24
C THR A 71 1.97 -2.17 4.10
N LEU A 72 1.73 -0.96 3.57
CA LEU A 72 2.56 -0.33 2.53
C LEU A 72 3.44 0.79 3.07
N TRP A 73 3.05 1.41 4.18
CA TRP A 73 3.83 2.44 4.88
C TRP A 73 3.69 2.36 6.40
N SER A 74 4.50 3.13 7.11
CA SER A 74 4.39 3.24 8.58
C SER A 74 3.10 3.90 9.03
N GLU A 75 2.63 3.48 10.21
CA GLU A 75 1.40 3.98 10.83
C GLU A 75 1.60 4.45 12.28
N LYS A 76 2.85 4.45 12.77
CA LYS A 76 3.19 4.83 14.13
C LYS A 76 3.86 6.20 14.16
N PRO A 77 3.67 6.96 15.26
CA PRO A 77 2.87 6.64 16.45
C PRO A 77 1.35 6.77 16.27
N MET A 78 0.90 7.27 15.12
CA MET A 78 -0.51 7.41 14.72
C MET A 78 -0.59 7.42 13.19
N TYR A 79 -1.75 7.06 12.63
CA TYR A 79 -1.93 7.01 11.17
C TYR A 79 -1.58 8.34 10.51
N PHE A 80 -0.99 8.30 9.32
CA PHE A 80 -0.51 9.52 8.65
C PHE A 80 -1.66 10.45 8.25
N GLN A 81 -2.86 9.90 8.00
CA GLN A 81 -4.06 10.74 7.82
C GLN A 81 -4.45 11.49 9.11
N MET A 82 -4.15 10.96 10.29
CA MET A 82 -4.38 11.70 11.53
C MET A 82 -3.43 12.90 11.65
N TYR A 83 -2.17 12.77 11.23
CA TYR A 83 -1.25 13.91 11.15
C TYR A 83 -1.77 14.99 10.20
N PHE A 84 -2.26 14.58 9.04
CA PHE A 84 -2.95 15.48 8.12
C PHE A 84 -4.13 16.19 8.82
N ALA A 85 -5.02 15.45 9.48
CA ALA A 85 -6.15 16.04 10.20
C ALA A 85 -5.71 17.06 11.26
N VAL A 86 -4.65 16.77 12.04
CA VAL A 86 -4.08 17.71 13.02
C VAL A 86 -3.63 19.01 12.34
N ASP A 87 -2.87 18.91 11.25
CA ASP A 87 -2.38 20.10 10.53
C ASP A 87 -3.53 20.92 9.94
N ARG A 88 -4.59 20.25 9.48
CA ARG A 88 -5.81 20.90 8.97
C ARG A 88 -6.58 21.62 10.07
N VAL A 89 -6.75 21.00 11.24
CA VAL A 89 -7.35 21.66 12.41
C VAL A 89 -6.55 22.90 12.78
N LYS A 90 -5.22 22.80 12.90
CA LYS A 90 -4.36 23.95 13.25
C LYS A 90 -4.45 25.08 12.23
N THR A 91 -4.49 24.74 10.94
CA THR A 91 -4.59 25.72 9.84
C THR A 91 -5.92 26.47 9.89
N LEU A 92 -7.02 25.77 10.19
CA LEU A 92 -8.37 26.33 10.17
C LEU A 92 -8.80 26.94 11.51
N ALA A 93 -8.12 26.61 12.62
CA ALA A 93 -8.46 27.10 13.96
C ALA A 93 -8.63 28.64 14.10
N PRO A 94 -7.89 29.51 13.38
CA PRO A 94 -8.14 30.95 13.41
C PRO A 94 -9.56 31.36 12.92
N GLN A 95 -10.19 30.52 12.09
CA GLN A 95 -11.54 30.72 11.56
C GLN A 95 -12.62 30.04 12.42
N HIS A 96 -12.21 29.26 13.41
CA HIS A 96 -13.08 28.42 14.25
C HIS A 96 -12.78 28.65 15.75
N PRO A 97 -13.17 29.80 16.33
CA PRO A 97 -12.89 30.09 17.74
C PRO A 97 -13.52 29.06 18.71
N GLU A 98 -14.62 28.42 18.32
CA GLU A 98 -15.31 27.37 19.06
C GLU A 98 -14.46 26.11 19.28
N TRP A 99 -13.50 25.83 18.38
CA TRP A 99 -12.59 24.68 18.49
C TRP A 99 -11.64 24.75 19.68
N LYS A 100 -11.49 25.91 20.32
CA LYS A 100 -10.69 26.05 21.54
C LYS A 100 -11.30 25.28 22.73
N THR A 101 -12.62 25.06 22.71
CA THR A 101 -13.36 24.40 23.78
C THR A 101 -14.11 23.16 23.32
N GLN A 102 -14.40 23.03 22.03
CA GLN A 102 -15.13 21.90 21.47
C GLN A 102 -14.20 20.71 21.20
N GLU A 103 -14.53 19.55 21.76
CA GLU A 103 -13.83 18.30 21.46
C GLU A 103 -14.32 17.67 20.14
N PRO A 104 -13.47 16.94 19.39
CA PRO A 104 -12.06 16.63 19.69
C PRO A 104 -11.05 17.72 19.28
N PHE A 105 -11.49 18.86 18.74
CA PHE A 105 -10.60 19.92 18.24
C PHE A 105 -9.75 20.55 19.36
N ALA A 106 -10.34 20.77 20.53
CA ALA A 106 -9.64 21.35 21.67
C ALA A 106 -8.47 20.47 22.12
N SER A 107 -8.66 19.14 22.17
CA SER A 107 -7.57 18.19 22.42
C SER A 107 -6.48 18.23 21.35
N VAL A 108 -6.86 18.30 20.06
CA VAL A 108 -5.88 18.45 18.95
C VAL A 108 -5.04 19.72 19.12
N LEU A 109 -5.68 20.85 19.43
CA LEU A 109 -5.00 22.14 19.59
C LEU A 109 -4.08 22.18 20.83
N LYS A 110 -4.42 21.42 21.88
CA LYS A 110 -3.58 21.25 23.09
C LYS A 110 -2.46 20.21 22.91
N GLY A 111 -2.45 19.48 21.79
CA GLY A 111 -1.50 18.38 21.55
C GLY A 111 -1.84 17.08 22.29
N ASP A 112 -3.04 16.96 22.84
CA ASP A 112 -3.54 15.73 23.48
C ASP A 112 -4.14 14.79 22.43
N TYR A 113 -3.28 14.22 21.59
CA TYR A 113 -3.72 13.33 20.52
C TYR A 113 -4.32 12.02 21.04
N LYS A 114 -3.93 11.58 22.24
CA LYS A 114 -4.51 10.38 22.86
C LYS A 114 -6.01 10.60 23.12
N THR A 115 -6.38 11.74 23.69
CA THR A 115 -7.79 12.09 23.90
C THR A 115 -8.50 12.39 22.58
N ALA A 116 -7.86 13.17 21.69
CA ALA A 116 -8.45 13.54 20.40
C ALA A 116 -8.82 12.33 19.53
N PHE A 117 -8.02 11.27 19.56
CA PHE A 117 -8.19 10.08 18.74
C PHE A 117 -8.63 8.84 19.52
N ALA A 118 -9.11 9.00 20.76
CA ALA A 118 -9.59 7.89 21.59
C ALA A 118 -10.71 7.08 20.91
N GLY A 119 -11.49 7.71 20.02
CA GLY A 119 -12.53 7.06 19.22
C GLY A 119 -12.03 6.33 17.96
N GLY A 120 -10.71 6.19 17.75
CA GLY A 120 -10.12 5.52 16.59
C GLY A 120 -10.48 6.18 15.26
N GLU A 121 -10.62 5.38 14.20
CA GLU A 121 -10.94 5.86 12.83
C GLU A 121 -12.20 6.72 12.76
N LYS A 122 -13.21 6.45 13.59
CA LYS A 122 -14.43 7.28 13.65
C LYS A 122 -14.12 8.71 14.09
N ALA A 123 -13.22 8.89 15.07
CA ALA A 123 -12.79 10.21 15.52
C ALA A 123 -11.97 10.93 14.43
N VAL A 124 -11.11 10.19 13.73
CA VAL A 124 -10.37 10.73 12.56
C VAL A 124 -11.34 11.20 11.49
N LEU A 125 -12.32 10.38 11.15
CA LEU A 125 -13.29 10.70 10.12
C LEU A 125 -14.15 11.91 10.49
N GLN A 126 -14.57 12.04 11.76
CA GLN A 126 -15.27 13.24 12.24
C GLN A 126 -14.41 14.51 12.10
N LEU A 127 -13.13 14.45 12.47
CA LEU A 127 -12.20 15.56 12.28
C LEU A 127 -12.02 15.90 10.81
N VAL A 128 -11.84 14.89 9.94
CA VAL A 128 -11.69 15.06 8.49
C VAL A 128 -12.96 15.63 7.87
N VAL A 129 -14.13 15.16 8.27
CA VAL A 129 -15.44 15.67 7.85
C VAL A 129 -15.55 17.15 8.22
N ALA A 130 -15.31 17.51 9.47
CA ALA A 130 -15.47 18.88 9.94
C ALA A 130 -14.47 19.87 9.33
N THR A 131 -13.27 19.41 8.96
CA THR A 131 -12.22 20.27 8.38
C THR A 131 -12.30 20.40 6.85
N HIS A 132 -13.14 19.59 6.17
CA HIS A 132 -13.17 19.52 4.71
C HIS A 132 -14.55 19.41 4.08
N ALA A 133 -15.63 19.53 4.85
CA ALA A 133 -16.97 19.66 4.28
C ALA A 133 -17.15 21.02 3.60
N GLY A 134 -17.97 21.06 2.54
CA GLY A 134 -18.32 22.28 1.81
C GLY A 134 -17.34 22.70 0.70
N MET A 135 -16.13 22.16 0.68
CA MET A 135 -15.19 22.35 -0.44
C MET A 135 -15.43 21.33 -1.57
N THR A 136 -14.90 21.62 -2.74
CA THR A 136 -14.88 20.71 -3.88
C THR A 136 -13.88 19.57 -3.66
N THR A 137 -14.08 18.45 -4.37
CA THR A 137 -13.10 17.34 -4.39
C THR A 137 -11.75 17.79 -4.94
N THR A 138 -11.72 18.70 -5.93
CA THR A 138 -10.50 19.26 -6.52
C THR A 138 -9.72 20.14 -5.53
N GLU A 139 -10.39 21.00 -4.77
CA GLU A 139 -9.73 21.79 -3.72
C GLU A 139 -9.12 20.90 -2.64
N PHE A 140 -9.84 19.85 -2.24
CA PHE A 140 -9.33 18.87 -1.27
C PHE A 140 -8.10 18.11 -1.81
N GLU A 141 -8.15 17.67 -3.07
CA GLU A 141 -7.02 17.03 -3.74
C GLU A 141 -5.77 17.92 -3.74
N GLN A 142 -5.91 19.21 -4.03
CA GLN A 142 -4.79 20.16 -3.99
C GLN A 142 -4.19 20.31 -2.59
N ILE A 143 -5.05 20.37 -1.55
CA ILE A 143 -4.63 20.44 -0.16
C ILE A 143 -3.82 19.18 0.22
N VAL A 144 -4.32 18.01 -0.14
CA VAL A 144 -3.65 16.72 0.14
C VAL A 144 -2.34 16.61 -0.62
N ASN A 145 -2.30 16.97 -1.90
CA ASN A 145 -1.08 16.96 -2.71
C ASN A 145 0.01 17.82 -2.05
N LYS A 146 -0.31 19.08 -1.73
CA LYS A 146 0.63 19.99 -1.07
C LYS A 146 1.14 19.44 0.26
N TRP A 147 0.25 18.86 1.06
CA TRP A 147 0.63 18.22 2.33
C TRP A 147 1.57 17.03 2.08
N SER A 148 1.22 16.14 1.15
CA SER A 148 2.01 14.92 0.85
C SER A 148 3.43 15.19 0.34
N GLU A 149 3.66 16.37 -0.23
CA GLU A 149 4.95 16.80 -0.79
C GLU A 149 5.85 17.48 0.24
N THR A 150 5.29 17.95 1.36
CA THR A 150 6.02 18.80 2.32
C THR A 150 5.98 18.30 3.76
N ALA A 151 4.95 17.54 4.13
CA ALA A 151 4.73 17.09 5.50
C ALA A 151 5.73 16.01 5.89
N ARG A 152 6.38 16.22 7.03
CA ARG A 152 7.42 15.34 7.56
C ARG A 152 6.99 14.70 8.86
N HIS A 153 7.33 13.44 9.03
CA HIS A 153 7.09 12.73 10.26
C HIS A 153 8.00 13.31 11.37
N PRO A 154 7.43 13.70 12.54
CA PRO A 154 8.13 14.56 13.50
C PRO A 154 9.36 13.92 14.14
N LYS A 155 9.38 12.58 14.26
CA LYS A 155 10.51 11.86 14.88
C LYS A 155 11.63 11.53 13.88
N THR A 156 11.28 11.27 12.62
CA THR A 156 12.23 10.75 11.62
C THR A 156 12.72 11.84 10.66
N GLY A 157 11.99 12.96 10.55
CA GLY A 157 12.28 14.04 9.60
C GLY A 157 12.03 13.69 8.13
N ARG A 158 11.64 12.45 7.83
CA ARG A 158 11.30 11.99 6.47
C ARG A 158 9.95 12.53 6.04
N LEU A 159 9.75 12.72 4.73
CA LEU A 159 8.39 12.91 4.23
C LEU A 159 7.56 11.67 4.59
N PHE A 160 6.29 11.85 4.90
CA PHE A 160 5.40 10.70 5.15
C PHE A 160 5.37 9.73 3.96
N THR A 161 5.41 10.26 2.73
CA THR A 161 5.50 9.50 1.48
C THR A 161 6.84 8.80 1.24
N GLU A 162 7.87 9.08 2.06
CA GLU A 162 9.17 8.37 2.06
C GLU A 162 9.25 7.30 3.15
N MET A 163 8.24 7.22 4.04
CA MET A 163 8.13 6.18 5.07
C MET A 163 7.32 4.98 4.59
N VAL A 164 7.44 4.67 3.30
CA VAL A 164 6.89 3.48 2.64
C VAL A 164 7.86 2.30 2.75
N TYR A 165 7.36 1.07 2.69
CA TYR A 165 8.22 -0.10 2.78
C TYR A 165 8.80 -0.48 1.42
N GLN A 166 10.12 -0.36 1.30
CA GLN A 166 10.86 -0.73 0.10
C GLN A 166 10.58 -2.18 -0.37
N PRO A 167 10.55 -3.20 0.52
CA PRO A 167 10.18 -4.57 0.13
C PRO A 167 8.77 -4.67 -0.47
N MET A 168 7.82 -3.84 -0.01
CA MET A 168 6.46 -3.82 -0.54
C MET A 168 6.35 -3.09 -1.87
N LEU A 169 7.18 -2.06 -2.12
CA LEU A 169 7.30 -1.46 -3.45
C LEU A 169 7.79 -2.48 -4.49
N GLU A 170 8.75 -3.31 -4.12
CA GLU A 170 9.25 -4.41 -4.96
C GLU A 170 8.17 -5.45 -5.22
N LEU A 171 7.43 -5.84 -4.19
CA LEU A 171 6.31 -6.77 -4.31
C LEU A 171 5.23 -6.24 -5.26
N LEU A 172 4.83 -4.97 -5.12
CA LEU A 172 3.88 -4.32 -6.02
C LEU A 172 4.36 -4.33 -7.47
N ALA A 173 5.64 -4.02 -7.71
CA ALA A 173 6.24 -4.07 -9.04
C ALA A 173 6.28 -5.51 -9.60
N TYR A 174 6.68 -6.48 -8.79
CA TYR A 174 6.73 -7.90 -9.16
C TYR A 174 5.35 -8.43 -9.53
N MET A 175 4.32 -8.09 -8.77
CA MET A 175 2.94 -8.48 -9.07
C MET A 175 2.47 -7.91 -10.40
N ARG A 176 2.67 -6.61 -10.65
CA ARG A 176 2.30 -5.98 -11.92
C ARG A 176 3.06 -6.57 -13.11
N ALA A 177 4.36 -6.85 -12.95
CA ALA A 177 5.16 -7.52 -13.99
C ALA A 177 4.63 -8.92 -14.34
N ASN A 178 3.87 -9.54 -13.43
CA ASN A 178 3.23 -10.84 -13.61
C ASN A 178 1.72 -10.73 -13.94
N GLY A 179 1.26 -9.56 -14.39
CA GLY A 179 -0.09 -9.34 -14.87
C GLY A 179 -1.15 -9.17 -13.79
N PHE A 180 -0.76 -8.92 -12.53
CA PHE A 180 -1.72 -8.57 -11.49
C PHE A 180 -2.15 -7.10 -11.58
N LYS A 181 -3.40 -6.84 -11.21
CA LYS A 181 -3.89 -5.50 -10.86
C LYS A 181 -3.78 -5.34 -9.34
N THR A 182 -3.01 -4.35 -8.90
CA THR A 182 -2.74 -4.08 -7.48
C THR A 182 -3.65 -2.98 -6.96
N PHE A 183 -4.52 -3.30 -6.01
CA PHE A 183 -5.47 -2.36 -5.40
C PHE A 183 -5.09 -2.03 -3.96
N ILE A 184 -5.37 -0.81 -3.53
CA ILE A 184 -5.40 -0.45 -2.10
C ILE A 184 -6.83 -0.66 -1.57
N VAL A 185 -6.96 -1.22 -0.37
CA VAL A 185 -8.21 -1.41 0.38
C VAL A 185 -7.94 -1.06 1.85
N SER A 186 -8.33 0.15 2.26
CA SER A 186 -7.86 0.74 3.51
C SER A 186 -8.94 1.52 4.27
N GLY A 187 -8.92 1.42 5.60
CA GLY A 187 -9.77 2.24 6.47
C GLY A 187 -9.53 3.76 6.30
N GLY A 188 -8.36 4.14 5.78
CA GLY A 188 -8.02 5.51 5.43
C GLY A 188 -8.92 6.14 4.36
N GLY A 189 -8.98 7.47 4.35
CA GLY A 189 -9.80 8.23 3.41
C GLY A 189 -9.37 8.04 1.95
N ILE A 190 -10.28 7.61 1.09
CA ILE A 190 -10.01 7.34 -0.33
C ILE A 190 -9.44 8.55 -1.06
N GLU A 191 -9.99 9.74 -0.81
CA GLU A 191 -9.51 11.00 -1.42
C GLU A 191 -8.27 11.58 -0.73
N PHE A 192 -7.89 11.06 0.44
CA PHE A 192 -6.57 11.36 1.03
C PHE A 192 -5.47 10.54 0.35
N MET A 193 -5.76 9.32 -0.10
CA MET A 193 -4.77 8.44 -0.73
C MET A 193 -4.57 8.73 -2.23
N ARG A 194 -5.68 8.83 -2.98
CA ARG A 194 -5.67 8.99 -4.45
C ARG A 194 -4.70 10.04 -5.01
N PRO A 195 -4.48 11.21 -4.38
CA PRO A 195 -3.61 12.25 -4.95
C PRO A 195 -2.13 11.83 -5.10
N TRP A 196 -1.63 10.91 -4.27
CA TRP A 196 -0.21 10.58 -4.21
C TRP A 196 0.13 9.09 -4.46
N THR A 197 -0.82 8.16 -4.31
CA THR A 197 -0.53 6.72 -4.40
C THR A 197 0.04 6.28 -5.74
N ASN A 198 -0.34 6.93 -6.85
CA ASN A 198 0.20 6.56 -8.17
C ASN A 198 1.71 6.86 -8.26
N ARG A 199 2.12 8.05 -7.80
CA ARG A 199 3.52 8.47 -7.82
C ARG A 199 4.40 7.64 -6.88
N VAL A 200 3.83 7.15 -5.78
CA VAL A 200 4.58 6.47 -4.71
C VAL A 200 4.56 4.94 -4.87
N TYR A 201 3.40 4.36 -5.17
CA TYR A 201 3.19 2.90 -5.25
C TYR A 201 3.01 2.37 -6.68
N GLY A 202 2.77 3.24 -7.66
CA GLY A 202 2.31 2.85 -8.99
C GLY A 202 0.86 2.34 -9.00
N ILE A 203 0.04 2.76 -8.02
CA ILE A 203 -1.38 2.40 -7.91
C ILE A 203 -2.23 3.63 -8.27
N PRO A 204 -2.90 3.63 -9.43
CA PRO A 204 -3.65 4.77 -9.91
C PRO A 204 -4.98 4.97 -9.13
N PRO A 205 -5.61 6.15 -9.19
CA PRO A 205 -6.76 6.48 -8.34
C PRO A 205 -7.96 5.52 -8.41
N GLN A 206 -8.20 4.93 -9.58
CA GLN A 206 -9.27 3.93 -9.81
C GLN A 206 -8.97 2.56 -9.18
N GLN A 207 -7.75 2.34 -8.70
CA GLN A 207 -7.33 1.14 -7.96
C GLN A 207 -7.17 1.42 -6.46
N VAL A 208 -7.77 2.50 -5.96
CA VAL A 208 -7.80 2.84 -4.54
C VAL A 208 -9.23 2.71 -4.03
N VAL A 209 -9.44 1.84 -3.06
CA VAL A 209 -10.65 1.69 -2.26
C VAL A 209 -10.33 2.17 -0.85
N GLY A 210 -11.26 2.92 -0.25
CA GLY A 210 -11.10 3.39 1.11
C GLY A 210 -12.35 4.05 1.66
N SER A 211 -12.28 4.48 2.92
CA SER A 211 -13.37 5.21 3.57
C SER A 211 -13.70 6.51 2.83
N SER A 212 -14.98 6.86 2.76
CA SER A 212 -15.46 7.99 1.96
C SER A 212 -16.57 8.77 2.65
N ILE A 213 -16.72 10.03 2.24
CA ILE A 213 -17.86 10.88 2.56
C ILE A 213 -18.76 11.00 1.33
N LYS A 214 -20.01 11.44 1.51
CA LYS A 214 -20.90 11.68 0.37
C LYS A 214 -20.43 12.89 -0.42
N THR A 215 -20.67 12.85 -1.72
CA THR A 215 -20.45 13.98 -2.62
C THR A 215 -21.74 14.39 -3.31
N LYS A 216 -21.91 15.68 -3.58
CA LYS A 216 -23.04 16.24 -4.32
C LYS A 216 -22.55 16.93 -5.59
N PHE A 217 -23.21 16.64 -6.71
CA PHE A 217 -23.00 17.39 -7.95
C PHE A 217 -23.64 18.78 -7.85
N GLU A 218 -22.90 19.82 -8.23
CA GLU A 218 -23.39 21.19 -8.32
C GLU A 218 -22.88 21.86 -9.59
N MET A 219 -23.72 22.69 -10.22
CA MET A 219 -23.29 23.64 -11.24
C MET A 219 -22.93 24.96 -10.57
N ARG A 220 -21.70 25.44 -10.80
CA ARG A 220 -21.23 26.77 -10.41
C ARG A 220 -20.91 27.58 -11.66
N ASP A 221 -20.70 28.89 -11.53
CA ASP A 221 -20.27 29.75 -12.64
C ASP A 221 -18.93 29.29 -13.25
N SER A 222 -18.09 28.62 -12.46
CA SER A 222 -16.81 28.02 -12.89
C SER A 222 -16.96 26.64 -13.55
N GLY A 223 -18.17 26.08 -13.64
CA GLY A 223 -18.45 24.77 -14.23
C GLY A 223 -19.00 23.73 -13.23
N PRO A 224 -19.17 22.47 -13.68
CA PRO A 224 -19.64 21.38 -12.84
C PRO A 224 -18.59 21.00 -11.78
N VAL A 225 -19.04 20.80 -10.55
CA VAL A 225 -18.17 20.38 -9.44
C VAL A 225 -18.82 19.29 -8.59
N LEU A 226 -17.99 18.57 -7.83
CA LEU A 226 -18.43 17.68 -6.76
C LEU A 226 -18.10 18.31 -5.41
N ILE A 227 -19.12 18.53 -4.59
CA ILE A 227 -19.00 19.09 -3.24
C ILE A 227 -18.96 17.98 -2.22
N ARG A 228 -18.01 18.10 -1.29
CA ARG A 228 -17.83 17.22 -0.14
C ARG A 228 -18.89 17.52 0.91
N LEU A 229 -19.76 16.55 1.21
CA LEU A 229 -20.81 16.71 2.23
C LEU A 229 -20.31 16.30 3.62
N PRO A 230 -20.86 16.87 4.71
CA PRO A 230 -20.50 16.49 6.08
C PRO A 230 -21.14 15.17 6.52
N GLU A 231 -21.16 14.17 5.64
CA GLU A 231 -21.83 12.89 5.87
C GLU A 231 -20.94 11.73 5.39
N VAL A 232 -20.80 10.72 6.24
CA VAL A 232 -20.08 9.49 5.89
C VAL A 232 -20.85 8.73 4.81
N ASN A 233 -20.13 8.28 3.78
CA ASN A 233 -20.68 7.42 2.75
C ASN A 233 -20.36 5.94 3.02
N PHE A 234 -19.10 5.64 3.32
CA PHE A 234 -18.64 4.27 3.51
C PHE A 234 -17.42 4.21 4.43
N ILE A 235 -17.32 3.16 5.24
CA ILE A 235 -16.16 2.82 6.07
C ILE A 235 -15.55 1.53 5.54
N ASP A 236 -14.31 1.59 5.06
CA ASP A 236 -13.61 0.48 4.41
C ASP A 236 -12.63 -0.22 5.39
N ASP A 237 -13.15 -0.62 6.55
CA ASP A 237 -12.39 -1.34 7.59
C ASP A 237 -13.13 -2.60 8.06
N LYS A 238 -12.39 -3.62 8.50
CA LYS A 238 -12.92 -4.92 8.96
C LYS A 238 -13.83 -5.56 7.91
N ALA A 239 -15.07 -5.88 8.30
CA ALA A 239 -16.10 -6.40 7.41
C ALA A 239 -16.50 -5.41 6.28
N GLY A 240 -16.15 -4.13 6.41
CA GLY A 240 -16.23 -3.15 5.34
C GLY A 240 -15.33 -3.50 4.16
N LYS A 241 -14.11 -4.01 4.39
CA LYS A 241 -13.14 -4.28 3.32
C LYS A 241 -13.68 -5.22 2.23
N PRO A 242 -14.28 -6.39 2.53
CA PRO A 242 -14.92 -7.22 1.50
C PRO A 242 -16.05 -6.52 0.74
N ILE A 243 -16.82 -5.64 1.42
CA ILE A 243 -17.90 -4.86 0.81
C ILE A 243 -17.31 -3.79 -0.13
N GLY A 244 -16.23 -3.12 0.28
CA GLY A 244 -15.49 -2.15 -0.51
C GLY A 244 -14.93 -2.79 -1.78
N ILE A 245 -14.28 -3.95 -1.63
CA ILE A 245 -13.80 -4.79 -2.73
C ILE A 245 -14.94 -5.11 -3.70
N ASN A 246 -16.06 -5.63 -3.22
CA ASN A 246 -17.18 -6.01 -4.08
C ASN A 246 -17.79 -4.80 -4.82
N SER A 247 -17.97 -3.68 -4.12
CA SER A 247 -18.61 -2.48 -4.68
C SER A 247 -17.72 -1.69 -5.66
N HIS A 248 -16.41 -1.66 -5.44
CA HIS A 248 -15.48 -0.86 -6.25
C HIS A 248 -14.76 -1.67 -7.34
N ILE A 249 -14.41 -2.93 -7.03
CA ILE A 249 -13.62 -3.79 -7.93
C ILE A 249 -14.53 -4.73 -8.71
N GLY A 250 -15.58 -5.24 -8.08
CA GLY A 250 -16.50 -6.21 -8.69
C GLY A 250 -15.90 -7.61 -8.90
N LEU A 251 -14.69 -7.86 -8.39
CA LEU A 251 -13.98 -9.13 -8.47
C LEU A 251 -13.40 -9.50 -7.12
N ARG A 252 -13.44 -10.81 -6.80
CA ARG A 252 -12.77 -11.34 -5.61
C ARG A 252 -11.25 -11.39 -5.86
N PRO A 253 -10.42 -10.85 -4.95
CA PRO A 253 -8.97 -10.97 -5.02
C PRO A 253 -8.51 -12.42 -4.90
N ILE A 254 -7.44 -12.77 -5.61
CA ILE A 254 -6.75 -14.05 -5.43
C ILE A 254 -5.57 -13.92 -4.46
N ALA A 255 -5.16 -12.69 -4.13
CA ALA A 255 -4.14 -12.39 -3.14
C ALA A 255 -4.54 -11.17 -2.29
N ALA A 256 -4.32 -11.23 -0.98
CA ALA A 256 -4.57 -10.11 -0.07
C ALA A 256 -3.41 -9.92 0.93
N PHE A 257 -3.14 -8.66 1.25
CA PHE A 257 -2.01 -8.22 2.08
C PHE A 257 -2.51 -7.24 3.14
N GLY A 258 -2.22 -7.50 4.40
CA GLY A 258 -2.61 -6.66 5.53
C GLY A 258 -1.56 -6.70 6.66
N ASN A 259 -1.86 -6.08 7.80
CA ASN A 259 -1.00 -6.10 8.98
C ASN A 259 -1.78 -6.19 10.31
N SER A 260 -3.12 -6.08 10.28
CA SER A 260 -3.92 -5.83 11.49
C SER A 260 -5.16 -6.72 11.60
N ASP A 261 -5.82 -6.67 12.75
CA ASP A 261 -7.14 -7.26 13.01
C ASP A 261 -8.23 -6.66 12.10
N GLY A 262 -8.01 -5.45 11.57
CA GLY A 262 -8.87 -4.82 10.57
C GLY A 262 -8.84 -5.50 9.19
N ASP A 263 -7.81 -6.32 8.93
CA ASP A 263 -7.63 -7.00 7.64
C ASP A 263 -8.20 -8.41 7.61
N ILE A 264 -8.60 -8.96 8.75
CA ILE A 264 -9.01 -10.38 8.88
C ILE A 264 -10.04 -10.74 7.81
N GLN A 265 -11.12 -9.97 7.70
CA GLN A 265 -12.19 -10.29 6.74
C GLN A 265 -11.75 -10.10 5.28
N MET A 266 -10.83 -9.17 4.99
CA MET A 266 -10.25 -9.04 3.65
C MET A 266 -9.42 -10.28 3.29
N LEU A 267 -8.57 -10.75 4.21
CA LEU A 267 -7.73 -11.94 4.03
C LEU A 267 -8.61 -13.19 3.89
N GLU A 268 -9.61 -13.36 4.76
CA GLU A 268 -10.60 -14.44 4.67
C GLU A 268 -11.39 -14.41 3.36
N TRP A 269 -11.80 -13.23 2.91
CA TRP A 269 -12.54 -13.08 1.65
C TRP A 269 -11.69 -13.49 0.46
N ALA A 270 -10.40 -13.15 0.44
CA ALA A 270 -9.50 -13.62 -0.62
C ALA A 270 -9.29 -15.14 -0.57
N THR A 271 -9.06 -15.72 0.62
CA THR A 271 -8.65 -17.12 0.75
C THR A 271 -9.79 -18.13 0.91
N GLY A 272 -11.01 -17.68 1.22
CA GLY A 272 -12.15 -18.54 1.57
C GLY A 272 -12.86 -19.22 0.38
N THR A 273 -12.21 -19.35 -0.77
CA THR A 273 -12.76 -20.00 -1.98
C THR A 273 -11.76 -20.99 -2.57
N SER A 274 -12.25 -21.89 -3.43
CA SER A 274 -11.41 -22.86 -4.14
C SER A 274 -10.42 -22.20 -5.10
N GLY A 275 -9.37 -22.95 -5.45
CA GLY A 275 -8.27 -22.50 -6.32
C GLY A 275 -7.09 -21.93 -5.54
N ALA A 276 -5.99 -21.65 -6.24
CA ALA A 276 -4.82 -21.04 -5.62
C ALA A 276 -5.17 -19.63 -5.09
N ARG A 277 -4.97 -19.43 -3.77
CA ARG A 277 -5.17 -18.17 -3.06
C ARG A 277 -3.99 -17.86 -2.17
N PHE A 278 -3.80 -16.58 -1.88
CA PHE A 278 -2.71 -16.10 -1.06
C PHE A 278 -3.16 -15.04 -0.07
N ALA A 279 -2.66 -15.12 1.16
CA ALA A 279 -2.80 -14.09 2.17
C ALA A 279 -1.46 -13.90 2.85
N LEU A 280 -1.10 -12.64 3.09
CA LEU A 280 0.12 -12.26 3.80
C LEU A 280 -0.15 -11.18 4.83
N LEU A 281 0.39 -11.38 6.03
CA LEU A 281 0.32 -10.45 7.14
C LEU A 281 1.71 -9.87 7.45
N VAL A 282 1.84 -8.55 7.47
CA VAL A 282 3.07 -7.87 7.90
C VAL A 282 3.12 -7.82 9.42
N HIS A 283 4.11 -8.49 10.02
CA HIS A 283 4.32 -8.47 11.47
C HIS A 283 5.46 -7.51 11.83
N HIS A 284 5.11 -6.41 12.50
CA HIS A 284 6.03 -5.37 12.94
C HIS A 284 6.84 -5.85 14.16
N THR A 285 8.02 -6.39 13.88
CA THR A 285 8.93 -6.96 14.89
C THR A 285 10.21 -6.15 15.10
N ASP A 286 10.39 -5.04 14.37
CA ASP A 286 11.66 -4.32 14.31
C ASP A 286 11.63 -2.95 15.01
N ALA A 287 11.84 -2.95 16.33
CA ALA A 287 11.91 -1.73 17.13
C ALA A 287 13.14 -0.84 16.83
N LYS A 288 14.11 -1.31 16.05
CA LYS A 288 15.35 -0.56 15.75
C LYS A 288 15.22 0.25 14.46
N ARG A 289 14.67 -0.37 13.42
CA ARG A 289 14.54 0.24 12.07
C ARG A 289 13.14 0.80 11.82
N GLU A 290 12.13 0.31 12.53
CA GLU A 290 10.72 0.71 12.45
C GLU A 290 10.15 0.76 13.88
N TYR A 291 9.01 0.10 14.11
CA TYR A 291 8.38 -0.10 15.40
C TYR A 291 8.18 -1.62 15.60
N ALA A 292 8.06 -2.03 16.86
CA ALA A 292 7.64 -3.40 17.20
C ALA A 292 6.35 -3.34 18.00
N TYR A 293 5.29 -3.98 17.49
CA TYR A 293 3.99 -3.96 18.14
C TYR A 293 3.10 -5.10 17.62
N ASN A 294 2.26 -5.61 18.54
CA ASN A 294 1.18 -6.56 18.21
C ASN A 294 -0.20 -5.98 18.52
N THR A 295 -0.28 -4.85 19.24
CA THR A 295 -1.56 -4.21 19.57
C THR A 295 -2.26 -3.81 18.29
N GLY A 296 -3.47 -4.35 18.09
CA GLY A 296 -4.25 -4.19 16.86
C GLY A 296 -4.03 -5.28 15.81
N ALA A 297 -3.18 -6.28 16.06
CA ALA A 297 -2.91 -7.41 15.16
C ALA A 297 -2.95 -8.78 15.88
N VAL A 298 -3.41 -8.81 17.13
CA VAL A 298 -3.35 -10.01 17.99
C VAL A 298 -4.16 -11.15 17.40
N GLN A 299 -5.37 -10.85 16.93
CA GLN A 299 -6.26 -11.85 16.35
C GLN A 299 -5.77 -12.25 14.95
N ALA A 300 -5.31 -11.31 14.12
CA ALA A 300 -4.79 -11.59 12.80
C ALA A 300 -3.56 -12.51 12.84
N LEU A 301 -2.67 -12.32 13.80
CA LEU A 301 -1.50 -13.19 14.01
C LEU A 301 -1.90 -14.61 14.45
N LYS A 302 -2.90 -14.74 15.32
CA LYS A 302 -3.47 -16.05 15.72
C LYS A 302 -4.10 -16.74 14.51
N ASP A 303 -4.94 -16.02 13.78
CA ASP A 303 -5.64 -16.50 12.59
C ASP A 303 -4.66 -16.92 11.48
N ALA A 304 -3.56 -16.20 11.32
CA ALA A 304 -2.54 -16.56 10.33
C ALA A 304 -1.96 -17.96 10.58
N SER A 305 -1.71 -18.32 11.83
CA SER A 305 -1.25 -19.67 12.19
C SER A 305 -2.32 -20.73 11.95
N GLU A 306 -3.60 -20.42 12.18
CA GLU A 306 -4.70 -21.38 12.05
C GLU A 306 -5.16 -21.56 10.60
N LYS A 307 -5.10 -20.49 9.79
CA LYS A 307 -5.59 -20.42 8.41
C LYS A 307 -4.46 -20.55 7.38
N GLY A 308 -3.21 -20.69 7.83
CA GLY A 308 -2.04 -20.85 6.97
C GLY A 308 -1.69 -19.59 6.17
N TRP A 309 -2.00 -18.40 6.70
CA TRP A 309 -1.56 -17.15 6.08
C TRP A 309 -0.06 -16.97 6.27
N THR A 310 0.61 -16.44 5.24
CA THR A 310 2.04 -16.14 5.33
C THR A 310 2.25 -14.95 6.27
N VAL A 311 3.17 -15.07 7.23
CA VAL A 311 3.53 -13.95 8.12
C VAL A 311 4.92 -13.47 7.78
N VAL A 312 5.07 -12.17 7.57
CA VAL A 312 6.36 -11.51 7.38
C VAL A 312 6.87 -11.04 8.73
N ASN A 313 8.02 -11.54 9.17
CA ASN A 313 8.73 -10.98 10.31
C ASN A 313 9.60 -9.82 9.81
N MET A 314 9.13 -8.58 9.97
CA MET A 314 9.78 -7.38 9.41
C MET A 314 11.28 -7.29 9.73
N LYS A 315 11.67 -7.66 10.96
CA LYS A 315 13.06 -7.65 11.40
C LYS A 315 13.94 -8.62 10.62
N ASP A 316 13.46 -9.84 10.43
CA ASP A 316 14.29 -10.95 9.92
C ASP A 316 14.11 -11.14 8.40
N ASP A 317 12.97 -10.76 7.84
CA ASP A 317 12.63 -10.98 6.42
C ASP A 317 13.00 -9.81 5.52
N TRP A 318 13.13 -8.60 6.05
CA TRP A 318 13.44 -7.41 5.25
C TRP A 318 14.87 -6.92 5.50
N LYS A 319 15.64 -6.76 4.42
CA LYS A 319 17.01 -6.21 4.44
C LYS A 319 17.01 -4.72 4.75
N VAL A 320 16.02 -4.00 4.22
CA VAL A 320 15.80 -2.56 4.43
C VAL A 320 14.31 -2.32 4.66
N ILE A 321 13.99 -1.31 5.47
CA ILE A 321 12.59 -0.92 5.73
C ILE A 321 12.16 0.11 4.69
N TYR A 322 12.78 1.29 4.71
CA TYR A 322 12.44 2.40 3.84
C TYR A 322 13.38 2.50 2.65
N PRO A 323 12.94 3.11 1.53
CA PRO A 323 13.84 3.51 0.46
C PRO A 323 14.99 4.39 0.97
N PRO A 324 16.15 4.36 0.30
CA PRO A 324 17.22 5.30 0.60
C PRO A 324 16.72 6.74 0.44
N LEU A 325 17.18 7.63 1.30
CA LEU A 325 16.85 9.05 1.17
C LEU A 325 17.34 9.55 -0.19
N LYS A 326 16.46 10.20 -0.95
CA LYS A 326 16.87 10.94 -2.15
C LYS A 326 17.76 12.08 -1.67
N LYS A 327 19.03 12.04 -2.05
CA LYS A 327 20.00 13.11 -1.79
C LYS A 327 19.66 14.34 -2.59
#